data_AF-A0A8T3LJI1-F1
#
_entry.id   AF-A0A8T3LJI1-F1
#
_cell.length_a   1.000
_cell.length_b   1.000
_cell.length_c   1.000
_cell.angle_alpha   90.00
_cell.angle_beta   90.00
_cell.angle_gamma   90.00
#
_symmetry.space_group_name_H-M   'P 1'
#
loop_
_entity.id
_entity.type
_entity.pdbx_description
1 polymer ?
#
loop_
_entity_poly.entity_id
_entity_poly.type
_entity_poly.pdbx_seq_one_letter_code
_entity_poly.pdbx_strand_id
1 'polypeptide(L)'
;PLGSSQSDFGGTGLLQMPNARIAPEGEFSVNYRDNDQYRFYSTSVALFPWLEGTIRYTDVRTRKYSQWEDFSGDQSYKDKSFDFKLRLWEEGYWLPQVAFGKRDIAGTGLFDGEYLVASKQAGPFDFTLGMAWGYAGNAGNITNPFCRVSDKYCHRAESHDAGDISFSDIFRGPASIFGGIEYQTPWNPLRLKLEYDGNNYQNDFAGKLPQASHFNVGAVYRAASWADLNLSYERGNTLMFGFTLRTNFNDLRPALRDTPKPAYQPAPESEGLQYTTVANQLTALKYNAGFEAPEIQLRDKTLYMSGQQYKYRDSREAVDRANRILVNNLPQGVEKISVTQKREHMAMVTTETDVASLRKQLAGTAPGQSEQLQQQRVEAEDLSAFGRGYRIREDRFSYSFNPTLSQSLGGP
;
A
#
# COMPACT_ATOMS: atom_id res chain seq x y z
N PRO A 1 15.23 -2.09 -8.58
CA PRO A 1 15.33 -3.27 -7.69
C PRO A 1 13.94 -3.71 -7.20
N LEU A 2 13.68 -5.01 -7.17
CA LEU A 2 12.37 -5.58 -6.85
C LEU A 2 12.11 -5.68 -5.33
N GLY A 3 12.40 -4.62 -4.58
CA GLY A 3 12.17 -4.52 -3.14
C GLY A 3 12.76 -5.67 -2.31
N SER A 4 12.57 -5.62 -0.99
CA SER A 4 12.99 -6.71 -0.11
C SER A 4 12.06 -7.92 -0.26
N SER A 5 12.60 -9.13 -0.09
CA SER A 5 11.81 -10.37 0.01
C SER A 5 11.48 -10.68 1.46
N GLN A 6 10.41 -11.45 1.70
CA GLN A 6 9.97 -11.84 3.03
C GLN A 6 10.52 -13.22 3.42
N SER A 7 10.81 -13.41 4.70
CA SER A 7 11.21 -14.69 5.30
C SER A 7 10.00 -15.61 5.51
N ASP A 8 10.24 -16.85 5.95
CA ASP A 8 9.17 -17.80 6.27
C ASP A 8 8.41 -17.44 7.55
N PHE A 9 9.08 -16.69 8.43
CA PHE A 9 8.53 -16.16 9.66
C PHE A 9 7.81 -14.81 9.45
N GLY A 10 7.82 -14.26 8.23
CA GLY A 10 7.47 -12.86 7.97
C GLY A 10 8.64 -11.91 8.22
N GLY A 11 8.40 -10.62 8.01
CA GLY A 11 9.46 -9.64 7.96
C GLY A 11 10.40 -9.89 6.78
N THR A 12 11.29 -8.94 6.54
CA THR A 12 12.30 -9.06 5.50
C THR A 12 13.35 -10.12 5.87
N GLY A 13 13.79 -10.93 4.91
CA GLY A 13 14.75 -12.01 5.22
C GLY A 13 15.03 -12.95 4.07
N LEU A 14 15.82 -13.98 4.37
CA LEU A 14 16.13 -15.08 3.45
C LEU A 14 14.96 -16.07 3.46
N LEU A 15 15.16 -17.30 3.92
CA LEU A 15 14.12 -18.31 4.10
C LEU A 15 13.79 -18.38 5.59
N GLN A 16 14.50 -19.22 6.35
CA GLN A 16 14.36 -19.33 7.80
C GLN A 16 15.09 -18.19 8.53
N MET A 17 16.19 -17.72 7.95
CA MET A 17 17.12 -16.76 8.55
C MET A 17 16.81 -15.31 8.16
N PRO A 18 17.00 -14.36 9.10
CA PRO A 18 16.79 -12.95 8.82
C PRO A 18 17.91 -12.37 7.93
N ASN A 19 17.65 -11.20 7.34
CA ASN A 19 18.67 -10.36 6.73
C ASN A 19 18.64 -8.95 7.36
N ALA A 20 19.62 -8.12 7.00
CA ALA A 20 19.69 -6.76 7.53
C ALA A 20 18.76 -5.77 6.83
N ARG A 21 18.09 -6.18 5.74
CA ARG A 21 17.21 -5.31 4.94
C ARG A 21 15.98 -4.87 5.74
N ILE A 22 15.46 -3.69 5.40
CA ILE A 22 14.18 -3.15 5.86
C ILE A 22 13.44 -2.74 4.59
N ALA A 23 12.13 -3.00 4.53
CA ALA A 23 11.31 -2.55 3.42
C ALA A 23 11.15 -1.01 3.41
N PRO A 24 10.78 -0.38 2.29
CA PRO A 24 10.46 1.04 2.26
C PRO A 24 9.42 1.41 3.33
N GLU A 25 9.54 2.60 3.92
CA GLU A 25 8.57 3.10 4.89
C GLU A 25 7.14 3.00 4.35
N GLY A 26 6.22 2.57 5.21
CA GLY A 26 4.82 2.34 4.85
C GLY A 26 4.57 1.04 4.08
N GLU A 27 5.60 0.24 3.77
CA GLU A 27 5.39 -1.10 3.19
C GLU A 27 4.69 -2.01 4.21
N PHE A 28 3.63 -2.65 3.74
CA PHE A 28 2.82 -3.60 4.47
C PHE A 28 2.72 -4.91 3.69
N SER A 29 2.97 -6.01 4.37
CA SER A 29 2.92 -7.36 3.78
C SER A 29 2.06 -8.31 4.61
N VAL A 30 1.36 -9.20 3.93
CA VAL A 30 0.70 -10.37 4.50
C VAL A 30 1.29 -11.61 3.84
N ASN A 31 1.76 -12.55 4.64
CA ASN A 31 2.40 -13.76 4.17
C ASN A 31 1.63 -15.00 4.62
N TYR A 32 1.62 -16.00 3.75
CA TYR A 32 1.30 -17.38 4.07
C TYR A 32 2.49 -18.27 3.71
N ARG A 33 2.86 -19.18 4.60
CA ARG A 33 3.91 -20.19 4.40
C ARG A 33 3.42 -21.52 4.96
N ASP A 34 3.67 -22.61 4.25
CA ASP A 34 3.16 -23.94 4.58
C ASP A 34 4.24 -24.99 4.34
N ASN A 35 4.46 -25.84 5.35
CA ASN A 35 5.18 -27.09 5.25
C ASN A 35 4.47 -28.17 6.08
N ASP A 36 5.05 -29.37 6.14
CA ASP A 36 4.44 -30.52 6.83
C ASP A 36 4.19 -30.30 8.33
N GLN A 37 4.99 -29.44 8.98
CA GLN A 37 4.94 -29.22 10.43
C GLN A 37 4.22 -27.93 10.81
N TYR A 38 4.31 -26.90 9.98
CA TYR A 38 3.95 -25.54 10.32
C TYR A 38 3.18 -24.85 9.20
N ARG A 39 2.20 -24.04 9.59
CA ARG A 39 1.72 -22.94 8.76
C ARG A 39 1.97 -21.63 9.47
N PHE A 40 2.56 -20.68 8.76
CA PHE A 40 2.80 -19.34 9.25
C PHE A 40 1.92 -18.36 8.50
N TYR A 41 1.14 -17.60 9.28
CA TYR A 41 0.40 -16.44 8.80
C TYR A 41 1.06 -15.23 9.44
N SER A 42 1.69 -14.37 8.65
CA SER A 42 2.36 -13.19 9.21
C SER A 42 1.95 -11.91 8.53
N THR A 43 1.95 -10.84 9.30
CA THR A 43 1.73 -9.48 8.82
C THR A 43 2.91 -8.65 9.24
N SER A 44 3.55 -7.95 8.30
CA SER A 44 4.72 -7.12 8.57
C SER A 44 4.51 -5.70 8.10
N VAL A 45 5.08 -4.75 8.82
CA VAL A 45 5.04 -3.33 8.49
C VAL A 45 6.39 -2.68 8.74
N ALA A 46 6.89 -1.96 7.74
CA ALA A 46 8.01 -1.04 7.91
C ALA A 46 7.46 0.30 8.44
N LEU A 47 7.35 0.40 9.76
CA LEU A 47 6.81 1.59 10.45
C LEU A 47 7.68 2.82 10.21
N PHE A 48 9.00 2.63 10.25
CA PHE A 48 9.99 3.66 9.94
C PHE A 48 11.06 3.05 9.05
N PRO A 49 11.88 3.86 8.34
CA PRO A 49 13.00 3.37 7.53
C PRO A 49 14.03 2.54 8.32
N TRP A 50 13.97 2.56 9.66
CA TRP A 50 14.86 1.83 10.56
C TRP A 50 14.14 0.81 11.45
N LEU A 51 12.81 0.69 11.37
CA LEU A 51 12.00 -0.19 12.22
C LEU A 51 11.00 -0.99 11.39
N GLU A 52 11.12 -2.31 11.45
CA GLU A 52 10.14 -3.26 10.94
C GLU A 52 9.54 -4.04 12.11
N GLY A 53 8.21 -4.19 12.11
CA GLY A 53 7.49 -5.03 13.05
C GLY A 53 6.73 -6.13 12.33
N THR A 54 6.67 -7.32 12.92
CA THR A 54 5.94 -8.47 12.37
C THR A 54 5.08 -9.11 13.44
N ILE A 55 3.80 -9.32 13.14
CA ILE A 55 2.92 -10.19 13.92
C ILE A 55 2.81 -11.51 13.17
N ARG A 56 2.95 -12.63 13.87
CA ARG A 56 2.81 -13.96 13.29
C ARG A 56 1.87 -14.81 14.11
N TYR A 57 1.00 -15.51 13.41
CA TYR A 57 0.17 -16.58 13.92
C TYR A 57 0.66 -17.90 13.34
N THR A 58 0.98 -18.85 14.22
CA THR A 58 1.54 -20.14 13.85
C THR A 58 0.55 -21.25 14.12
N ASP A 59 0.38 -22.13 13.14
CA ASP A 59 -0.32 -23.40 13.27
C ASP A 59 0.70 -24.55 13.31
N VAL A 60 0.75 -25.29 14.42
CA VAL A 60 1.67 -26.43 14.60
C VAL A 60 0.91 -27.72 14.33
N ARG A 61 1.10 -28.26 13.14
CA ARG A 61 0.28 -29.35 12.57
C ARG A 61 0.48 -30.69 13.29
N THR A 62 1.61 -30.86 13.99
CA THR A 62 1.96 -32.10 14.69
C THR A 62 1.52 -32.12 16.16
N ARG A 63 0.92 -31.04 16.66
CA ARG A 63 0.48 -30.91 18.06
C ARG A 63 -1.02 -30.61 18.13
N LYS A 64 -1.71 -31.23 19.09
CA LYS A 64 -3.10 -30.93 19.42
C LYS A 64 -3.20 -29.56 20.11
N TYR A 65 -4.35 -28.91 20.00
CA TYR A 65 -4.60 -27.60 20.59
C TYR A 65 -4.33 -27.51 22.09
N SER A 66 -4.66 -28.57 22.84
CA SER A 66 -4.39 -28.69 24.26
C SER A 66 -3.89 -30.10 24.60
N GLN A 67 -3.49 -30.29 25.85
CA GLN A 67 -3.13 -31.62 26.38
C GLN A 67 -4.34 -32.56 26.50
N TRP A 68 -5.56 -32.02 26.42
CA TRP A 68 -6.81 -32.79 26.47
C TRP A 68 -7.30 -33.07 25.05
N GLU A 69 -7.25 -34.33 24.64
CA GLU A 69 -7.61 -34.74 23.28
C GLU A 69 -9.09 -34.46 22.97
N ASP A 70 -9.99 -34.78 23.90
CA ASP A 70 -11.44 -34.54 23.76
C ASP A 70 -11.79 -33.07 23.55
N PHE A 71 -11.03 -32.16 24.16
CA PHE A 71 -11.20 -30.72 23.96
C PHE A 71 -10.64 -30.25 22.62
N SER A 72 -9.55 -30.86 22.17
CA SER A 72 -8.84 -30.45 20.96
C SER A 72 -9.54 -30.94 19.70
N GLY A 73 -10.14 -32.14 19.71
CA GLY A 73 -10.69 -32.76 18.50
C GLY A 73 -9.66 -32.76 17.37
N ASP A 74 -10.02 -32.19 16.23
CA ASP A 74 -9.14 -32.06 15.05
C ASP A 74 -8.34 -30.75 15.01
N GLN A 75 -8.46 -29.89 16.04
CA GLN A 75 -7.74 -28.62 16.09
C GLN A 75 -6.28 -28.82 16.49
N SER A 76 -5.38 -28.30 15.66
CA SER A 76 -3.95 -28.22 15.91
C SER A 76 -3.57 -27.04 16.81
N TYR A 77 -2.39 -27.10 17.44
CA TYR A 77 -1.87 -26.06 18.33
C TYR A 77 -1.66 -24.73 17.61
N LYS A 78 -1.95 -23.64 18.33
CA LYS A 78 -1.90 -22.28 17.81
C LYS A 78 -1.05 -21.39 18.69
N ASP A 79 -0.15 -20.66 18.07
CA ASP A 79 0.75 -19.72 18.74
C ASP A 79 0.68 -18.33 18.10
N LYS A 80 1.02 -17.30 18.89
CA LYS A 80 1.09 -15.90 18.47
C LYS A 80 2.44 -15.36 18.88
N SER A 81 3.10 -14.67 17.97
CA SER A 81 4.38 -14.01 18.22
C SER A 81 4.40 -12.61 17.64
N PHE A 82 5.14 -11.72 18.31
CA PHE A 82 5.52 -10.41 17.80
C PHE A 82 7.02 -10.32 17.66
N ASP A 83 7.49 -9.84 16.51
CA ASP A 83 8.89 -9.65 16.19
C ASP A 83 9.16 -8.17 15.89
N PHE A 84 10.39 -7.74 16.14
CA PHE A 84 10.88 -6.45 15.64
C PHE A 84 12.26 -6.59 15.02
N LYS A 85 12.57 -5.71 14.07
CA LYS A 85 13.89 -5.53 13.50
C LYS A 85 14.25 -4.05 13.46
N LEU A 86 15.40 -3.72 14.03
CA LEU A 86 15.99 -2.40 14.07
C LEU A 86 17.20 -2.36 13.14
N ARG A 87 17.17 -1.49 12.15
CA ARG A 87 18.36 -1.17 11.37
C ARG A 87 19.26 -0.24 12.18
N LEU A 88 20.47 -0.70 12.46
CA LEU A 88 21.45 0.04 13.25
C LEU A 88 22.16 1.10 12.40
N TRP A 89 22.50 0.77 11.16
CA TRP A 89 23.02 1.72 10.18
C TRP A 89 22.77 1.25 8.75
N GLU A 90 22.76 2.20 7.82
CA GLU A 90 22.51 1.95 6.40
C GLU A 90 23.75 1.38 5.70
N GLU A 91 23.53 0.65 4.61
CA GLU A 91 24.63 0.24 3.74
C GLU A 91 25.30 1.48 3.11
N GLY A 92 26.62 1.56 3.24
CA GLY A 92 27.43 2.55 2.56
C GLY A 92 28.23 1.91 1.42
N TYR A 93 29.21 2.64 0.86
CA TYR A 93 30.14 2.06 -0.11
C TYR A 93 31.00 0.95 0.52
N TRP A 94 31.59 1.23 1.70
CA TRP A 94 32.49 0.31 2.40
C TRP A 94 31.81 -0.61 3.43
N LEU A 95 30.81 -0.09 4.14
CA LEU A 95 30.16 -0.83 5.23
C LEU A 95 28.87 -1.50 4.75
N PRO A 96 28.57 -2.72 5.24
CA PRO A 96 27.27 -3.35 5.03
C PRO A 96 26.19 -2.64 5.86
N GLN A 97 24.93 -2.80 5.47
CA GLN A 97 23.80 -2.49 6.34
C GLN A 97 23.80 -3.47 7.50
N VAL A 98 23.53 -3.01 8.72
CA VAL A 98 23.43 -3.89 9.89
C VAL A 98 22.11 -3.69 10.60
N ALA A 99 21.53 -4.80 11.05
CA ALA A 99 20.31 -4.82 11.84
C ALA A 99 20.45 -5.73 13.06
N PHE A 100 19.69 -5.39 14.09
CA PHE A 100 19.39 -6.21 15.24
C PHE A 100 17.92 -6.60 15.19
N GLY A 101 17.56 -7.83 15.55
CA GLY A 101 16.16 -8.21 15.65
C GLY A 101 15.84 -9.14 16.81
N LYS A 102 14.67 -8.86 17.40
CA LYS A 102 13.85 -9.63 18.35
C LYS A 102 12.85 -10.54 17.66
N ARG A 103 12.94 -11.88 17.71
CA ARG A 103 11.82 -12.76 17.35
C ARG A 103 11.07 -13.19 18.61
N ASP A 104 9.74 -13.23 18.53
CA ASP A 104 8.84 -13.72 19.59
C ASP A 104 9.04 -13.03 20.95
N ILE A 105 9.01 -11.69 20.94
CA ILE A 105 9.15 -10.88 22.19
C ILE A 105 7.92 -10.94 23.09
N ALA A 106 6.78 -11.31 22.49
CA ALA A 106 5.48 -11.38 23.13
C ALA A 106 4.75 -12.56 22.49
N GLY A 107 4.54 -13.61 23.28
CA GLY A 107 4.05 -14.90 22.80
C GLY A 107 4.31 -16.01 23.81
N THR A 108 4.39 -17.25 23.32
CA THR A 108 4.72 -18.42 24.13
C THR A 108 6.22 -18.73 24.18
N GLY A 109 7.05 -17.97 23.45
CA GLY A 109 8.50 -18.15 23.40
C GLY A 109 8.95 -19.31 22.49
N LEU A 110 8.02 -19.87 21.72
CA LEU A 110 8.21 -21.01 20.82
C LEU A 110 9.36 -20.81 19.84
N PHE A 111 9.47 -19.59 19.31
CA PHE A 111 10.48 -19.19 18.33
C PHE A 111 11.36 -18.06 18.83
N ASP A 112 11.45 -17.89 20.15
CA ASP A 112 12.21 -16.82 20.77
C ASP A 112 13.68 -16.87 20.37
N GLY A 113 14.19 -15.72 19.94
CA GLY A 113 15.57 -15.61 19.50
C GLY A 113 15.95 -14.21 19.11
N GLU A 114 17.24 -13.92 19.25
CA GLU A 114 17.83 -12.65 18.87
C GLU A 114 18.87 -12.84 17.78
N TYR A 115 19.08 -11.80 16.98
CA TYR A 115 20.13 -11.83 15.97
C TYR A 115 20.77 -10.48 15.72
N LEU A 116 22.03 -10.52 15.32
CA LEU A 116 22.75 -9.43 14.68
C LEU A 116 23.13 -9.87 13.28
N VAL A 117 22.81 -9.05 12.28
CA VAL A 117 22.96 -9.44 10.87
C VAL A 117 23.44 -8.27 10.04
N ALA A 118 24.33 -8.58 9.09
CA ALA A 118 24.86 -7.65 8.11
C ALA A 118 24.44 -8.09 6.70
N SER A 119 24.04 -7.13 5.86
CA SER A 119 23.75 -7.37 4.44
C SER A 119 24.49 -6.37 3.54
N LYS A 120 24.99 -6.86 2.41
CA LYS A 120 25.77 -6.09 1.44
C LYS A 120 25.32 -6.44 0.03
N GLN A 121 24.94 -5.42 -0.74
CA GLN A 121 24.58 -5.59 -2.14
C GLN A 121 25.81 -5.38 -3.03
N ALA A 122 26.06 -6.34 -3.92
CA ALA A 122 27.08 -6.22 -4.96
C ALA A 122 26.47 -6.68 -6.30
N GLY A 123 26.05 -5.70 -7.11
CA GLY A 123 25.35 -5.97 -8.37
C GLY A 123 24.01 -6.69 -8.15
N PRO A 124 23.78 -7.84 -8.81
CA PRO A 124 22.54 -8.61 -8.66
C PRO A 124 22.50 -9.49 -7.41
N PHE A 125 23.57 -9.52 -6.61
CA PHE A 125 23.68 -10.33 -5.40
C PHE A 125 23.51 -9.47 -4.15
N ASP A 126 22.78 -10.00 -3.17
CA ASP A 126 22.69 -9.47 -1.82
C ASP A 126 23.20 -10.53 -0.83
N PHE A 127 24.36 -10.26 -0.25
CA PHE A 127 25.03 -11.17 0.69
C PHE A 127 24.58 -10.87 2.09
N THR A 128 24.33 -11.91 2.88
CA THR A 128 23.93 -11.81 4.28
C THR A 128 24.82 -12.69 5.15
N LEU A 129 25.28 -12.15 6.27
CA LEU A 129 26.02 -12.87 7.31
C LEU A 129 25.54 -12.38 8.67
N GLY A 130 25.23 -13.29 9.57
CA GLY A 130 24.75 -12.94 10.90
C GLY A 130 25.08 -13.97 11.95
N MET A 131 24.79 -13.59 13.19
CA MET A 131 24.87 -14.42 14.38
C MET A 131 23.53 -14.38 15.09
N ALA A 132 23.03 -15.54 15.50
CA ALA A 132 21.77 -15.70 16.21
C ALA A 132 21.96 -16.42 17.55
N TRP A 133 21.02 -16.17 18.45
CA TRP A 133 20.82 -16.82 19.74
C TRP A 133 19.35 -17.29 19.85
N GLY A 134 19.07 -18.23 20.74
CA GLY A 134 17.73 -18.83 20.85
C GLY A 134 17.40 -19.69 19.63
N TYR A 135 16.14 -19.69 19.19
CA TYR A 135 15.63 -20.58 18.15
C TYR A 135 16.48 -20.58 16.87
N ALA A 136 16.76 -19.41 16.29
CA ALA A 136 17.58 -19.31 15.07
C ALA A 136 19.07 -19.63 15.29
N GLY A 137 19.52 -19.73 16.55
CA GLY A 137 20.90 -19.97 16.97
C GLY A 137 21.16 -21.36 17.57
N ASN A 138 20.17 -22.25 17.58
CA ASN A 138 20.23 -23.51 18.33
C ASN A 138 21.29 -24.50 17.84
N ALA A 139 21.86 -24.35 16.64
CA ALA A 139 22.94 -25.22 16.21
C ALA A 139 24.22 -25.03 17.04
N GLY A 140 24.39 -23.87 17.71
CA GLY A 140 25.51 -23.64 18.60
C GLY A 140 26.88 -23.76 17.92
N ASN A 141 26.98 -23.46 16.62
CA ASN A 141 28.17 -23.73 15.81
C ASN A 141 29.36 -22.80 16.13
N ILE A 142 29.18 -21.82 17.01
CA ILE A 142 30.22 -20.95 17.53
C ILE A 142 30.06 -20.74 19.03
N THR A 143 31.18 -20.56 19.74
CA THR A 143 31.15 -20.11 21.14
C THR A 143 30.60 -18.70 21.22
N ASN A 144 29.59 -18.48 22.06
CA ASN A 144 29.02 -17.15 22.29
C ASN A 144 30.13 -16.15 22.71
N PRO A 145 30.42 -15.11 21.91
CA PRO A 145 31.53 -14.19 22.21
C PRO A 145 31.31 -13.43 23.52
N PHE A 146 30.06 -13.21 23.94
CA PHE A 146 29.73 -12.50 25.17
C PHE A 146 30.02 -13.29 26.45
N CYS A 147 30.24 -14.61 26.34
CA CYS A 147 30.78 -15.41 27.44
C CYS A 147 32.10 -14.86 27.98
N ARG A 148 32.94 -14.29 27.09
CA ARG A 148 34.23 -13.70 27.49
C ARG A 148 34.06 -12.41 28.30
N VAL A 149 32.90 -11.77 28.19
CA VAL A 149 32.58 -10.54 28.94
C VAL A 149 32.00 -10.89 30.31
N SER A 150 31.13 -11.90 30.38
CA SER A 150 30.56 -12.40 31.63
C SER A 150 29.89 -13.77 31.44
N ASP A 151 30.07 -14.66 32.41
CA ASP A 151 29.48 -16.00 32.42
C ASP A 151 27.94 -15.99 32.34
N LYS A 152 27.29 -14.89 32.73
CA LYS A 152 25.83 -14.73 32.60
C LYS A 152 25.33 -14.87 31.16
N TYR A 153 26.19 -14.62 30.16
CA TYR A 153 25.83 -14.76 28.75
C TYR A 153 25.99 -16.19 28.23
N CYS A 154 26.65 -17.08 28.97
CA CYS A 154 26.83 -18.47 28.55
C CYS A 154 25.59 -19.34 28.75
N HIS A 155 24.71 -18.92 29.65
CA HIS A 155 23.53 -19.69 30.03
C HIS A 155 22.27 -18.88 29.78
N ARG A 156 21.34 -19.45 29.01
CA ARG A 156 19.98 -18.92 28.83
C ARG A 156 19.07 -19.64 29.82
N ALA A 157 18.22 -18.90 30.54
CA ALA A 157 17.24 -19.53 31.43
C ALA A 157 16.18 -20.27 30.60
N GLU A 158 15.70 -21.42 31.08
CA GLU A 158 14.70 -22.24 30.36
C GLU A 158 13.25 -21.76 30.57
N SER A 159 13.01 -20.70 31.34
CA SER A 159 11.67 -20.30 31.77
C SER A 159 11.35 -18.88 31.33
N HIS A 160 10.45 -18.79 30.35
CA HIS A 160 9.59 -17.63 30.16
C HIS A 160 8.16 -18.07 30.45
N ASP A 161 7.47 -17.38 31.37
CA ASP A 161 6.03 -17.49 31.48
C ASP A 161 5.40 -16.93 30.19
N ALA A 162 4.45 -17.67 29.61
CA ALA A 162 3.78 -17.22 28.39
C ALA A 162 3.14 -15.84 28.61
N GLY A 163 3.51 -14.87 27.77
CA GLY A 163 3.01 -13.49 27.84
C GLY A 163 3.88 -12.47 28.59
N ASP A 164 5.03 -12.87 29.16
CA ASP A 164 5.98 -11.91 29.73
C ASP A 164 6.91 -11.32 28.65
N ILE A 165 7.12 -10.00 28.67
CA ILE A 165 8.04 -9.32 27.74
C ILE A 165 9.37 -9.17 28.46
N SER A 166 10.26 -10.14 28.30
CA SER A 166 11.59 -10.09 28.90
C SER A 166 12.70 -9.85 27.86
N PHE A 167 13.54 -8.87 28.17
CA PHE A 167 14.79 -8.59 27.47
C PHE A 167 16.02 -9.08 28.26
N SER A 168 15.82 -9.79 29.39
CA SER A 168 16.94 -10.23 30.23
C SER A 168 17.83 -11.27 29.55
N ASP A 169 17.27 -12.05 28.62
CA ASP A 169 17.94 -13.20 27.98
C ASP A 169 18.59 -12.89 26.63
N ILE A 170 18.61 -11.62 26.22
CA ILE A 170 19.28 -11.21 24.98
C ILE A 170 20.78 -11.58 25.02
N PHE A 171 21.24 -12.18 23.92
CA PHE A 171 22.63 -12.63 23.71
C PHE A 171 23.11 -13.70 24.70
N ARG A 172 22.18 -14.45 25.31
CA ARG A 172 22.50 -15.55 26.22
C ARG A 172 22.35 -16.92 25.58
N GLY A 173 23.19 -17.86 26.02
CA GLY A 173 23.16 -19.26 25.60
C GLY A 173 24.00 -19.54 24.34
N PRO A 174 23.79 -20.69 23.70
CA PRO A 174 24.45 -21.06 22.45
C PRO A 174 24.23 -20.01 21.35
N ALA A 175 25.27 -19.78 20.55
CA ALA A 175 25.22 -18.87 19.42
C ALA A 175 25.53 -19.63 18.13
N SER A 176 24.94 -19.20 17.01
CA SER A 176 25.20 -19.79 15.70
C SER A 176 25.41 -18.71 14.65
N ILE A 177 26.38 -18.93 13.78
CA ILE A 177 26.54 -18.16 12.55
C ILE A 177 25.57 -18.70 11.51
N PHE A 178 24.90 -17.79 10.82
CA PHE A 178 24.07 -18.06 9.66
C PHE A 178 24.43 -17.10 8.53
N GLY A 179 24.00 -17.40 7.31
CA GLY A 179 24.22 -16.51 6.18
C GLY A 179 23.53 -16.96 4.92
N GLY A 180 23.69 -16.20 3.86
CA GLY A 180 23.11 -16.55 2.58
C GLY A 180 23.28 -15.50 1.51
N ILE A 181 22.77 -15.83 0.34
CA ILE A 181 22.85 -15.01 -0.87
C ILE A 181 21.45 -14.97 -1.49
N GLU A 182 20.94 -13.77 -1.71
CA GLU A 182 19.83 -13.55 -2.63
C GLU A 182 20.40 -13.10 -3.99
N TYR A 183 19.97 -13.75 -5.06
CA TYR A 183 20.37 -13.44 -6.43
C TYR A 183 19.15 -13.00 -7.24
N GLN A 184 19.20 -11.75 -7.71
CA GLN A 184 18.25 -11.22 -8.67
C GLN A 184 18.62 -11.72 -10.07
N THR A 185 17.80 -12.60 -10.64
CA THR A 185 18.06 -13.12 -11.99
C THR A 185 17.81 -12.04 -13.04
N PRO A 186 18.36 -12.18 -14.26
CA PRO A 186 18.04 -11.30 -15.39
C PRO A 186 16.56 -11.31 -15.77
N TRP A 187 15.84 -12.39 -15.45
CA TRP A 187 14.39 -12.43 -15.54
C TRP A 187 13.81 -11.74 -14.31
N ASN A 188 13.54 -10.43 -14.43
CA ASN A 188 13.12 -9.57 -13.33
C ASN A 188 12.17 -10.27 -12.32
N PRO A 189 11.05 -10.90 -12.71
CA PRO A 189 10.12 -11.52 -11.76
C PRO A 189 10.73 -12.60 -10.84
N LEU A 190 11.86 -13.22 -11.20
CA LEU A 190 12.44 -14.34 -10.45
C LEU A 190 13.67 -13.94 -9.65
N ARG A 191 13.66 -14.30 -8.36
CA ARG A 191 14.81 -14.26 -7.44
C ARG A 191 15.11 -15.64 -6.90
N LEU A 192 16.39 -15.93 -6.71
CA LEU A 192 16.86 -17.18 -6.11
C LEU A 192 17.53 -16.89 -4.78
N LYS A 193 17.39 -17.82 -3.83
CA LYS A 193 17.96 -17.74 -2.47
C LYS A 193 18.75 -18.99 -2.17
N LEU A 194 19.93 -18.79 -1.59
CA LEU A 194 20.70 -19.83 -0.92
C LEU A 194 20.95 -19.35 0.51
N GLU A 195 20.65 -20.20 1.48
CA GLU A 195 20.77 -19.90 2.90
C GLU A 195 21.51 -21.04 3.61
N TYR A 196 22.36 -20.67 4.55
CA TYR A 196 22.92 -21.56 5.57
C TYR A 196 22.23 -21.24 6.90
N ASP A 197 21.49 -22.24 7.40
CA ASP A 197 20.62 -22.17 8.56
C ASP A 197 21.37 -22.38 9.87
N GLY A 198 21.26 -21.40 10.78
CA GLY A 198 21.88 -21.43 12.09
C GLY A 198 21.12 -22.26 13.15
N ASN A 199 19.94 -22.78 12.81
CA ASN A 199 19.10 -23.57 13.71
C ASN A 199 19.44 -25.07 13.65
N ASN A 200 19.05 -25.78 14.72
CA ASN A 200 19.01 -27.21 14.83
C ASN A 200 17.64 -27.65 15.37
N TYR A 201 16.92 -28.45 14.59
CA TYR A 201 15.51 -28.79 14.83
C TYR A 201 15.29 -30.04 15.72
N GLN A 202 16.31 -30.50 16.45
CA GLN A 202 16.20 -31.69 17.30
C GLN A 202 15.22 -31.52 18.47
N ASN A 203 15.14 -30.30 19.02
CA ASN A 203 14.29 -29.94 20.17
C ASN A 203 13.14 -29.02 19.75
N ASP A 204 12.68 -29.16 18.51
CA ASP A 204 11.62 -28.32 17.97
C ASP A 204 10.26 -28.70 18.58
N PHE A 205 9.38 -27.70 18.77
CA PHE A 205 8.09 -27.94 19.41
C PHE A 205 7.16 -28.80 18.55
N ALA A 206 7.29 -28.76 17.23
CA ALA A 206 6.59 -29.70 16.34
C ALA A 206 7.10 -31.15 16.47
N GLY A 207 8.06 -31.40 17.36
CA GLY A 207 8.71 -32.70 17.58
C GLY A 207 10.12 -32.69 16.99
N LYS A 208 10.81 -33.82 17.10
CA LYS A 208 12.16 -33.97 16.52
C LYS A 208 12.07 -33.96 15.00
N LEU A 209 12.48 -32.86 14.37
CA LEU A 209 12.44 -32.74 12.92
C LEU A 209 13.76 -33.22 12.31
N PRO A 210 13.74 -34.13 11.32
CA PRO A 210 14.95 -34.53 10.63
C PRO A 210 15.52 -33.34 9.85
N GLN A 211 16.83 -33.11 9.97
CA GLN A 211 17.57 -32.11 9.20
C GLN A 211 18.74 -32.82 8.51
N ALA A 212 18.62 -33.03 7.21
CA ALA A 212 19.66 -33.66 6.39
C ALA A 212 20.76 -32.67 5.97
N SER A 213 20.44 -31.37 5.93
CA SER A 213 21.35 -30.29 5.56
C SER A 213 21.00 -29.00 6.28
N HIS A 214 22.02 -28.18 6.57
CA HIS A 214 21.83 -26.79 6.99
C HIS A 214 21.64 -25.83 5.81
N PHE A 215 21.82 -26.31 4.57
CA PHE A 215 21.61 -25.47 3.39
C PHE A 215 20.15 -25.54 2.92
N ASN A 216 19.56 -24.36 2.78
CA ASN A 216 18.22 -24.13 2.26
C ASN A 216 18.32 -23.41 0.92
N VAL A 217 17.49 -23.79 -0.04
CA VAL A 217 17.41 -23.14 -1.36
C VAL A 217 15.98 -22.74 -1.67
N GLY A 218 15.79 -21.62 -2.34
CA GLY A 218 14.43 -21.17 -2.67
C GLY A 218 14.35 -20.22 -3.85
N ALA A 219 13.13 -20.06 -4.35
CA ALA A 219 12.78 -19.17 -5.42
C ALA A 219 11.60 -18.29 -5.01
N VAL A 220 11.67 -17.01 -5.38
CA VAL A 220 10.59 -16.04 -5.21
C VAL A 220 10.21 -15.52 -6.58
N TYR A 221 8.96 -15.75 -6.98
CA TYR A 221 8.41 -15.31 -8.26
C TYR A 221 7.38 -14.20 -8.05
N ARG A 222 7.63 -13.02 -8.61
CA ARG A 222 6.71 -11.89 -8.58
C ARG A 222 5.62 -12.05 -9.63
N ALA A 223 4.46 -12.54 -9.22
CA ALA A 223 3.30 -12.72 -10.08
C ALA A 223 2.61 -11.38 -10.42
N ALA A 224 2.64 -10.41 -9.51
CA ALA A 224 2.14 -9.05 -9.72
C ALA A 224 2.92 -8.05 -8.86
N SER A 225 2.78 -6.75 -9.10
CA SER A 225 3.42 -5.73 -8.25
C SER A 225 3.06 -5.86 -6.77
N TRP A 226 1.88 -6.42 -6.47
CA TRP A 226 1.35 -6.65 -5.13
C TRP A 226 1.42 -8.12 -4.67
N ALA A 227 1.97 -9.05 -5.47
CA ALA A 227 1.96 -10.49 -5.14
C ALA A 227 3.26 -11.22 -5.52
N ASP A 228 3.82 -11.96 -4.56
CA ASP A 228 4.92 -12.90 -4.77
C ASP A 228 4.48 -14.33 -4.40
N LEU A 229 5.00 -15.31 -5.14
CA LEU A 229 4.93 -16.74 -4.84
C LEU A 229 6.30 -17.23 -4.38
N ASN A 230 6.32 -18.11 -3.39
CA ASN A 230 7.53 -18.62 -2.76
C ASN A 230 7.54 -20.14 -2.84
N LEU A 231 8.68 -20.72 -3.23
CA LEU A 231 8.92 -22.16 -3.17
C LEU A 231 10.35 -22.40 -2.68
N SER A 232 10.51 -23.19 -1.63
CA SER A 232 11.81 -23.50 -1.03
C SER A 232 11.94 -24.97 -0.68
N TYR A 233 13.18 -25.44 -0.68
CA TYR A 233 13.60 -26.73 -0.19
C TYR A 233 14.56 -26.52 0.98
N GLU A 234 14.10 -26.88 2.16
CA GLU A 234 14.72 -26.56 3.44
C GLU A 234 15.09 -27.82 4.20
N ARG A 235 16.06 -27.70 5.10
CA ARG A 235 16.60 -28.79 5.93
C ARG A 235 17.15 -29.99 5.14
N GLY A 236 17.29 -29.84 3.82
CA GLY A 236 17.64 -30.91 2.88
C GLY A 236 16.58 -32.00 2.73
N ASN A 237 15.34 -31.80 3.19
CA ASN A 237 14.28 -32.81 3.13
C ASN A 237 12.85 -32.27 3.16
N THR A 238 12.66 -30.96 3.30
CA THR A 238 11.34 -30.36 3.50
C THR A 238 11.05 -29.40 2.36
N LEU A 239 9.89 -29.56 1.72
CA LEU A 239 9.38 -28.55 0.78
C LEU A 239 8.54 -27.52 1.55
N MET A 240 8.74 -26.25 1.24
CA MET A 240 7.90 -25.16 1.74
C MET A 240 7.37 -24.33 0.57
N PHE A 241 6.09 -24.00 0.63
CA PHE A 241 5.42 -23.14 -0.34
C PHE A 241 4.76 -21.97 0.39
N GLY A 242 4.62 -20.85 -0.30
CA GLY A 242 3.86 -19.73 0.23
C GLY A 242 3.58 -18.63 -0.78
N PHE A 243 2.90 -17.60 -0.29
CA PHE A 243 2.70 -16.36 -1.04
C PHE A 243 2.84 -15.16 -0.12
N THR A 244 3.10 -14.01 -0.74
CA THR A 244 3.22 -12.72 -0.07
C THR A 244 2.37 -11.72 -0.82
N LEU A 245 1.41 -11.10 -0.13
CA LEU A 245 0.66 -9.96 -0.64
C LEU A 245 1.25 -8.69 -0.05
N ARG A 246 1.47 -7.66 -0.87
CA ARG A 246 2.12 -6.42 -0.44
C ARG A 246 1.37 -5.17 -0.94
N THR A 247 1.44 -4.12 -0.14
CA THR A 247 1.09 -2.76 -0.53
C THR A 247 2.02 -1.77 0.14
N ASN A 248 2.05 -0.53 -0.33
CA ASN A 248 2.70 0.55 0.39
C ASN A 248 1.67 1.65 0.69
N PHE A 249 1.48 1.95 1.98
CA PHE A 249 0.52 2.96 2.44
C PHE A 249 0.86 4.38 1.97
N ASN A 250 2.13 4.68 1.69
CA ASN A 250 2.56 5.96 1.14
C ASN A 250 2.19 6.11 -0.35
N ASP A 251 2.05 5.00 -1.06
CA ASP A 251 1.70 4.97 -2.49
C ASP A 251 0.21 4.73 -2.73
N LEU A 252 -0.53 4.32 -1.70
CA LEU A 252 -1.98 4.12 -1.80
C LEU A 252 -2.66 5.45 -2.17
N ARG A 253 -3.45 5.40 -3.25
CA ARG A 253 -4.29 6.50 -3.70
C ARG A 253 -5.73 5.99 -3.80
N PRO A 254 -6.73 6.77 -3.36
CA PRO A 254 -8.11 6.38 -3.54
C PRO A 254 -8.39 6.22 -5.04
N ALA A 255 -8.92 5.07 -5.43
CA ALA A 255 -9.40 4.85 -6.79
C ALA A 255 -10.73 5.59 -6.98
N LEU A 256 -10.66 6.92 -7.17
CA LEU A 256 -11.85 7.71 -7.44
C LEU A 256 -12.34 7.37 -8.86
N ARG A 257 -13.38 6.54 -8.96
CA ARG A 257 -14.10 6.34 -10.22
C ARG A 257 -14.98 7.54 -10.48
N ASP A 258 -14.44 8.54 -11.15
CA ASP A 258 -15.21 9.70 -11.59
C ASP A 258 -15.94 9.42 -12.92
N THR A 259 -17.04 10.13 -13.15
CA THR A 259 -17.77 10.11 -14.42
C THR A 259 -16.87 10.69 -15.51
N PRO A 260 -16.74 10.06 -16.69
CA PRO A 260 -15.92 10.61 -17.76
C PRO A 260 -16.37 12.03 -18.16
N LYS A 261 -15.43 12.88 -18.58
CA LYS A 261 -15.76 14.19 -19.18
C LYS A 261 -16.65 13.96 -20.40
N PRO A 262 -17.72 14.76 -20.60
CA PRO A 262 -18.54 14.67 -21.79
C PRO A 262 -17.70 14.79 -23.05
N ALA A 263 -17.97 13.90 -24.02
CA ALA A 263 -17.35 13.96 -25.34
C ALA A 263 -17.83 15.22 -26.07
N TYR A 264 -16.95 15.81 -26.89
CA TYR A 264 -17.34 16.91 -27.76
C TYR A 264 -18.09 16.35 -28.97
N GLN A 265 -19.40 16.58 -28.99
CA GLN A 265 -20.33 16.11 -30.00
C GLN A 265 -21.36 17.24 -30.22
N PRO A 266 -21.00 18.27 -31.02
CA PRO A 266 -21.87 19.42 -31.23
C PRO A 266 -23.14 19.02 -31.98
N ALA A 267 -24.28 19.32 -31.40
CA ALA A 267 -25.59 19.23 -32.04
C ALA A 267 -25.83 20.45 -32.96
N PRO A 268 -26.78 20.36 -33.91
CA PRO A 268 -27.18 21.52 -34.71
C PRO A 268 -27.60 22.70 -33.82
N GLU A 269 -27.14 23.90 -34.16
CA GLU A 269 -27.45 25.11 -33.40
C GLU A 269 -28.95 25.46 -33.49
N SER A 270 -29.55 25.84 -32.37
CA SER A 270 -30.96 26.24 -32.28
C SER A 270 -31.10 27.77 -32.29
N GLU A 271 -32.25 28.31 -32.71
CA GLU A 271 -32.50 29.77 -32.67
C GLU A 271 -32.52 30.36 -31.24
N GLY A 272 -32.64 29.51 -30.21
CA GLY A 272 -32.64 29.92 -28.82
C GLY A 272 -32.56 28.73 -27.86
N LEU A 273 -32.83 28.98 -26.59
CA LEU A 273 -32.85 27.94 -25.56
C LEU A 273 -34.10 27.05 -25.69
N GLN A 274 -33.90 25.78 -26.03
CA GLN A 274 -34.96 24.78 -26.07
C GLN A 274 -35.10 24.06 -24.73
N TYR A 275 -36.32 23.94 -24.22
CA TYR A 275 -36.58 23.37 -22.89
C TYR A 275 -35.95 21.99 -22.66
N THR A 276 -36.14 21.05 -23.59
CA THR A 276 -35.63 19.67 -23.47
C THR A 276 -34.10 19.63 -23.46
N THR A 277 -33.47 20.39 -24.35
CA THR A 277 -32.01 20.52 -24.43
C THR A 277 -31.42 21.11 -23.16
N VAL A 278 -32.01 22.20 -22.67
CA VAL A 278 -31.54 22.86 -21.46
C VAL A 278 -31.76 22.00 -20.22
N ALA A 279 -32.87 21.27 -20.12
CA ALA A 279 -33.09 20.32 -19.03
C ALA A 279 -32.01 19.22 -18.97
N ASN A 280 -31.60 18.70 -20.13
CA ASN A 280 -30.49 17.73 -20.22
C ASN A 280 -29.15 18.37 -19.84
N GLN A 281 -28.87 19.59 -20.31
CA GLN A 281 -27.66 20.33 -19.94
C GLN A 281 -27.61 20.59 -18.43
N LEU A 282 -28.68 21.06 -17.82
CA LEU A 282 -28.76 21.30 -16.37
C LEU A 282 -28.54 20.01 -15.57
N THR A 283 -29.09 18.88 -16.02
CA THR A 283 -28.87 17.56 -15.42
C THR A 283 -27.40 17.15 -15.50
N ALA A 284 -26.77 17.33 -16.66
CA ALA A 284 -25.35 17.05 -16.84
C ALA A 284 -24.46 18.01 -16.02
N LEU A 285 -24.83 19.29 -15.91
CA LEU A 285 -24.13 20.27 -15.08
C LEU A 285 -24.18 19.86 -13.61
N LYS A 286 -25.33 19.35 -13.14
CA LYS A 286 -25.48 18.83 -11.78
C LYS A 286 -24.64 17.59 -11.53
N TYR A 287 -24.88 16.51 -12.28
CA TYR A 287 -24.32 15.21 -11.95
C TYR A 287 -22.92 14.94 -12.53
N ASN A 288 -22.57 15.54 -13.68
CA ASN A 288 -21.24 15.36 -14.28
C ASN A 288 -20.27 16.49 -13.88
N ALA A 289 -20.68 17.76 -14.07
CA ALA A 289 -19.84 18.91 -13.75
C ALA A 289 -19.91 19.33 -12.27
N GLY A 290 -20.82 18.76 -11.47
CA GLY A 290 -20.83 18.93 -10.02
C GLY A 290 -21.36 20.28 -9.54
N PHE A 291 -22.23 20.93 -10.31
CA PHE A 291 -22.86 22.19 -9.93
C PHE A 291 -24.22 21.95 -9.29
N GLU A 292 -24.39 22.31 -8.04
CA GLU A 292 -25.68 22.33 -7.37
C GLU A 292 -26.52 23.51 -7.86
N ALA A 293 -27.83 23.25 -7.98
CA ALA A 293 -28.84 24.17 -8.51
C ALA A 293 -28.36 24.98 -9.74
N PRO A 294 -27.91 24.31 -10.82
CA PRO A 294 -27.39 25.01 -11.97
C PRO A 294 -28.50 25.82 -12.64
N GLU A 295 -28.10 26.94 -13.22
CA GLU A 295 -28.95 27.86 -13.96
C GLU A 295 -28.27 28.22 -15.28
N ILE A 296 -29.05 28.27 -16.36
CA ILE A 296 -28.61 28.69 -17.69
C ILE A 296 -29.49 29.86 -18.15
N GLN A 297 -28.84 30.91 -18.63
CA GLN A 297 -29.46 32.11 -19.18
C GLN A 297 -28.75 32.51 -20.47
N LEU A 298 -29.51 32.94 -21.46
CA LEU A 298 -28.97 33.48 -22.71
C LEU A 298 -29.23 34.98 -22.76
N ARG A 299 -28.18 35.77 -22.97
CA ARG A 299 -28.29 37.21 -23.15
C ARG A 299 -27.24 37.69 -24.15
N ASP A 300 -27.70 38.51 -25.10
CA ASP A 300 -26.89 38.97 -26.23
C ASP A 300 -26.22 37.79 -26.94
N LYS A 301 -24.88 37.74 -26.95
CA LYS A 301 -24.10 36.64 -27.53
C LYS A 301 -23.39 35.79 -26.48
N THR A 302 -23.85 35.85 -25.23
CA THR A 302 -23.24 35.13 -24.10
C THR A 302 -24.23 34.17 -23.46
N LEU A 303 -23.79 32.92 -23.31
CA LEU A 303 -24.50 31.93 -22.51
C LEU A 303 -23.94 31.94 -21.09
N TYR A 304 -24.75 32.39 -20.14
CA TYR A 304 -24.41 32.43 -18.73
C TYR A 304 -24.86 31.13 -18.08
N MET A 305 -23.96 30.53 -17.32
CA MET A 305 -24.22 29.39 -16.44
C MET A 305 -23.81 29.76 -15.03
N SER A 306 -24.63 29.46 -14.03
CA SER A 306 -24.22 29.56 -12.64
C SER A 306 -24.61 28.35 -11.81
N GLY A 307 -23.90 28.12 -10.70
CA GLY A 307 -24.23 27.08 -9.74
C GLY A 307 -23.15 26.94 -8.67
N GLN A 308 -23.44 26.20 -7.60
CA GLN A 308 -22.49 25.96 -6.51
C GLN A 308 -21.68 24.68 -6.75
N GLN A 309 -20.35 24.77 -6.79
CA GLN A 309 -19.51 23.60 -7.04
C GLN A 309 -19.38 22.73 -5.77
N TYR A 310 -19.80 21.47 -5.83
CA TYR A 310 -19.75 20.54 -4.70
C TYR A 310 -18.89 19.29 -4.93
N LYS A 311 -18.50 19.00 -6.18
CA LYS A 311 -17.83 17.75 -6.55
C LYS A 311 -16.32 17.90 -6.72
N TYR A 312 -15.85 18.95 -7.37
CA TYR A 312 -14.44 19.14 -7.73
C TYR A 312 -13.78 20.22 -6.88
N ARG A 313 -12.66 19.88 -6.23
CA ARG A 313 -11.82 20.83 -5.49
C ARG A 313 -11.07 21.79 -6.42
N ASP A 314 -10.66 21.33 -7.61
CA ASP A 314 -10.12 22.21 -8.66
C ASP A 314 -11.27 22.77 -9.50
N SER A 315 -11.47 24.08 -9.40
CA SER A 315 -12.49 24.80 -10.15
C SER A 315 -12.29 24.78 -11.66
N ARG A 316 -11.06 24.55 -12.16
CA ARG A 316 -10.80 24.42 -13.61
C ARG A 316 -11.45 23.18 -14.19
N GLU A 317 -11.38 22.06 -13.47
CA GLU A 317 -11.99 20.78 -13.87
C GLU A 317 -13.52 20.91 -14.00
N ALA A 318 -14.15 21.63 -13.06
CA ALA A 318 -15.57 21.93 -13.09
C ALA A 318 -15.97 22.80 -14.30
N VAL A 319 -15.23 23.89 -14.54
CA VAL A 319 -15.49 24.81 -15.66
C VAL A 319 -15.28 24.11 -17.00
N ASP A 320 -14.23 23.32 -17.17
CA ASP A 320 -13.98 22.53 -18.38
C ASP A 320 -15.16 21.60 -18.72
N ARG A 321 -15.72 20.94 -17.71
CA ARG A 321 -16.89 20.06 -17.87
C ARG A 321 -18.13 20.86 -18.22
N ALA A 322 -18.37 21.98 -17.55
CA ALA A 322 -19.49 22.87 -17.86
C ALA A 322 -19.40 23.36 -19.31
N ASN A 323 -18.23 23.84 -19.73
CA ASN A 323 -17.96 24.27 -21.10
C ASN A 323 -18.24 23.17 -22.12
N ARG A 324 -17.79 21.93 -21.88
CA ARG A 324 -18.08 20.77 -22.75
C ARG A 324 -19.57 20.44 -22.84
N ILE A 325 -20.30 20.54 -21.73
CA ILE A 325 -21.76 20.31 -21.69
C ILE A 325 -22.50 21.38 -22.49
N LEU A 326 -22.11 22.65 -22.29
CA LEU A 326 -22.76 23.80 -22.89
C LEU A 326 -22.45 23.91 -24.38
N VAL A 327 -21.17 23.76 -24.78
CA VAL A 327 -20.71 23.91 -26.17
C VAL A 327 -21.36 22.92 -27.13
N ASN A 328 -21.74 21.73 -26.64
CA ASN A 328 -22.39 20.70 -27.45
C ASN A 328 -23.80 21.10 -27.91
N ASN A 329 -24.48 22.05 -27.26
CA ASN A 329 -25.83 22.47 -27.63
C ASN A 329 -26.00 23.98 -27.43
N LEU A 330 -25.15 24.78 -28.09
CA LEU A 330 -25.27 26.24 -28.07
C LEU A 330 -26.34 26.73 -29.06
N PRO A 331 -27.13 27.75 -28.68
CA PRO A 331 -27.92 28.52 -29.63
C PRO A 331 -27.05 29.23 -30.67
N GLN A 332 -27.65 29.57 -31.81
CA GLN A 332 -27.01 30.35 -32.88
C GLN A 332 -26.56 31.72 -32.37
N GLY A 333 -25.36 32.13 -32.78
CA GLY A 333 -24.82 33.46 -32.48
C GLY A 333 -24.20 33.62 -31.09
N VAL A 334 -24.10 32.56 -30.28
CA VAL A 334 -23.36 32.58 -29.01
C VAL A 334 -21.85 32.57 -29.28
N GLU A 335 -21.17 33.62 -28.83
CA GLU A 335 -19.72 33.81 -28.98
C GLU A 335 -18.98 33.50 -27.67
N LYS A 336 -19.64 33.62 -26.51
CA LYS A 336 -19.01 33.45 -25.19
C LYS A 336 -19.84 32.56 -24.26
N ILE A 337 -19.16 31.76 -23.45
CA ILE A 337 -19.74 31.04 -22.30
C ILE A 337 -19.20 31.66 -21.03
N SER A 338 -20.08 32.09 -20.12
CA SER A 338 -19.73 32.67 -18.82
C SER A 338 -20.17 31.71 -17.71
N VAL A 339 -19.21 31.06 -17.03
CA VAL A 339 -19.47 30.09 -15.94
C VAL A 339 -19.19 30.76 -14.60
N THR A 340 -20.25 31.06 -13.85
CA THR A 340 -20.21 31.71 -12.54
C THR A 340 -20.33 30.69 -11.41
N GLN A 341 -19.28 30.54 -10.62
CA GLN A 341 -19.28 29.68 -9.44
C GLN A 341 -19.84 30.43 -8.24
N LYS A 342 -20.81 29.80 -7.57
CA LYS A 342 -21.43 30.30 -6.34
C LYS A 342 -20.96 29.54 -5.11
N ARG A 343 -21.03 30.19 -3.95
CA ARG A 343 -20.87 29.57 -2.64
C ARG A 343 -21.86 30.21 -1.66
N GLU A 344 -22.70 29.41 -1.01
CA GLU A 344 -23.76 29.90 -0.13
C GLU A 344 -24.55 31.03 -0.79
N HIS A 345 -25.00 30.78 -2.03
CA HIS A 345 -25.77 31.72 -2.87
C HIS A 345 -25.04 32.99 -3.33
N MET A 346 -23.78 33.19 -2.94
CA MET A 346 -22.98 34.34 -3.37
C MET A 346 -22.15 34.01 -4.60
N ALA A 347 -22.16 34.89 -5.60
CA ALA A 347 -21.29 34.76 -6.77
C ALA A 347 -19.83 35.02 -6.37
N MET A 348 -18.94 34.06 -6.64
CA MET A 348 -17.54 34.09 -6.19
C MET A 348 -16.58 34.45 -7.31
N VAL A 349 -16.72 33.81 -8.47
CA VAL A 349 -15.85 34.02 -9.63
C VAL A 349 -16.57 33.60 -10.90
N THR A 350 -16.35 34.36 -11.96
CA THR A 350 -16.86 34.05 -13.29
C THR A 350 -15.70 33.70 -14.21
N THR A 351 -15.84 32.60 -14.96
CA THR A 351 -14.87 32.22 -15.99
C THR A 351 -15.51 32.36 -17.36
N GLU A 352 -15.00 33.31 -18.13
CA GLU A 352 -15.42 33.55 -19.50
C GLU A 352 -14.59 32.71 -20.45
N THR A 353 -15.26 32.04 -21.39
CA THR A 353 -14.63 31.20 -22.40
C THR A 353 -15.14 31.59 -23.78
N ASP A 354 -14.23 31.90 -24.69
CA ASP A 354 -14.55 32.13 -26.10
C ASP A 354 -14.93 30.80 -26.78
N VAL A 355 -16.09 30.78 -27.44
CA VAL A 355 -16.66 29.56 -28.02
C VAL A 355 -15.82 29.06 -29.20
N ALA A 356 -15.27 29.96 -30.02
CA ALA A 356 -14.51 29.56 -31.20
C ALA A 356 -13.20 28.86 -30.81
N SER A 357 -12.46 29.41 -29.85
CA SER A 357 -11.24 28.82 -29.31
C SER A 357 -11.52 27.48 -28.60
N LEU A 358 -12.63 27.38 -27.87
CA LEU A 358 -13.05 26.13 -27.23
C LEU A 358 -13.37 25.04 -28.25
N ARG A 359 -14.16 25.34 -29.28
CA ARG A 359 -14.51 24.39 -30.35
C ARG A 359 -13.26 23.87 -31.05
N LYS A 360 -12.30 24.74 -31.37
CA LYS A 360 -11.00 24.36 -31.97
C LYS A 360 -10.18 23.45 -31.06
N GLN A 361 -10.07 23.79 -29.77
CA GLN A 361 -9.34 22.98 -28.81
C GLN A 361 -9.96 21.58 -28.66
N LEU A 362 -11.28 21.48 -28.63
CA LEU A 362 -12.00 20.21 -28.45
C LEU A 362 -12.05 19.35 -29.73
N ALA A 363 -12.04 19.96 -30.91
CA ALA A 363 -11.96 19.24 -32.19
C ALA A 363 -10.57 18.60 -32.44
N GLY A 364 -9.55 19.07 -31.70
CA GLY A 364 -8.16 18.67 -31.90
C GLY A 364 -7.48 19.54 -32.95
N THR A 365 -6.21 19.83 -32.73
CA THR A 365 -5.36 20.61 -33.65
C THR A 365 -4.33 19.70 -34.33
N ALA A 366 -3.89 20.10 -35.53
CA ALA A 366 -2.80 19.41 -36.21
C ALA A 366 -1.51 19.47 -35.36
N PRO A 367 -0.66 18.42 -35.36
CA PRO A 367 0.60 18.43 -34.63
C PRO A 367 1.45 19.66 -34.98
N GLY A 368 1.87 20.42 -33.96
CA GLY A 368 2.70 21.62 -34.11
C GLY A 368 1.94 22.96 -34.08
N GLN A 369 0.61 22.95 -34.09
CA GLN A 369 -0.21 24.14 -33.86
C GLN A 369 -0.97 24.00 -32.55
N SER A 370 -0.48 24.59 -31.47
CA SER A 370 -1.24 24.72 -30.22
C SER A 370 -1.80 26.14 -30.12
N GLU A 371 -3.05 26.35 -30.53
CA GLU A 371 -3.78 27.56 -30.14
C GLU A 371 -4.24 27.39 -28.68
N GLN A 372 -3.90 28.36 -27.82
CA GLN A 372 -4.34 28.35 -26.43
C GLN A 372 -5.84 28.65 -26.35
N LEU A 373 -6.55 27.96 -25.46
CA LEU A 373 -7.93 28.27 -25.11
C LEU A 373 -8.00 29.72 -24.62
N GLN A 374 -8.85 30.54 -25.25
CA GLN A 374 -9.09 31.91 -24.80
C GLN A 374 -10.12 31.85 -23.67
N GLN A 375 -9.60 31.74 -22.45
CA GLN A 375 -10.38 31.68 -21.23
C GLN A 375 -9.78 32.60 -20.18
N GLN A 376 -10.63 33.38 -19.52
CA GLN A 376 -10.20 34.32 -18.48
C GLN A 376 -11.13 34.26 -17.27
N ARG A 377 -10.55 34.50 -16.09
CA ARG A 377 -11.31 34.72 -14.86
C ARG A 377 -11.56 36.20 -14.68
N VAL A 378 -12.81 36.54 -14.44
CA VAL A 378 -13.27 37.91 -14.21
C VAL A 378 -13.99 37.98 -12.86
N GLU A 379 -14.27 39.20 -12.43
CA GLU A 379 -15.10 39.45 -11.25
C GLU A 379 -16.47 38.78 -11.39
N ALA A 380 -17.04 38.34 -10.27
CA ALA A 380 -18.25 37.54 -10.29
C ALA A 380 -19.43 38.34 -10.84
N GLU A 381 -20.10 37.80 -11.85
CA GLU A 381 -21.31 38.40 -12.40
C GLU A 381 -22.53 37.98 -11.58
N ASP A 382 -23.27 38.96 -11.06
CA ASP A 382 -24.56 38.69 -10.43
C ASP A 382 -25.66 38.55 -11.49
N LEU A 383 -26.09 37.31 -11.69
CA LEU A 383 -27.16 36.94 -12.63
C LEU A 383 -28.56 37.08 -12.02
N SER A 384 -28.69 37.52 -10.76
CA SER A 384 -30.00 37.65 -10.09
C SER A 384 -30.91 38.70 -10.75
N ALA A 385 -30.32 39.72 -11.36
CA ALA A 385 -31.01 40.76 -12.10
C ALA A 385 -31.39 40.34 -13.53
N PHE A 386 -30.87 39.20 -14.00
CA PHE A 386 -31.13 38.72 -15.35
C PHE A 386 -32.44 37.90 -15.33
N GLY A 387 -33.39 38.26 -16.21
CA GLY A 387 -34.77 37.76 -16.19
C GLY A 387 -34.95 36.27 -16.52
N ARG A 388 -35.59 35.96 -17.66
CA ARG A 388 -36.00 34.58 -18.00
C ARG A 388 -34.78 33.66 -18.23
N GLY A 389 -34.68 32.60 -17.43
CA GLY A 389 -33.70 31.51 -17.57
C GLY A 389 -34.30 30.16 -17.19
N TYR A 390 -33.55 29.09 -17.41
CA TYR A 390 -33.89 27.76 -16.94
C TYR A 390 -32.96 27.38 -15.80
N ARG A 391 -33.53 26.82 -14.73
CA ARG A 391 -32.77 26.39 -13.56
C ARG A 391 -33.33 25.12 -12.96
N ILE A 392 -32.45 24.35 -12.33
CA ILE A 392 -32.87 23.39 -11.31
C ILE A 392 -33.11 24.18 -10.04
N ARG A 393 -34.35 24.18 -9.52
CA ARG A 393 -34.65 24.85 -8.25
C ARG A 393 -33.77 24.29 -7.15
N GLU A 394 -33.29 25.17 -6.31
CA GLU A 394 -32.70 24.80 -5.03
C GLU A 394 -33.74 24.08 -4.17
N ASP A 395 -33.30 23.03 -3.50
CA ASP A 395 -34.11 22.30 -2.55
C ASP A 395 -34.31 23.19 -1.33
N ARG A 396 -35.57 23.59 -1.06
CA ARG A 396 -35.92 24.41 0.12
C ARG A 396 -35.76 23.64 1.44
N PHE A 397 -35.69 22.31 1.34
CA PHE A 397 -35.48 21.40 2.44
C PHE A 397 -34.79 20.16 1.87
N SER A 398 -33.53 19.94 2.23
CA SER A 398 -32.80 18.72 1.89
C SER A 398 -32.31 18.06 3.17
N TYR A 399 -32.47 16.73 3.24
CA TYR A 399 -31.88 15.90 4.28
C TYR A 399 -31.08 14.82 3.56
N SER A 400 -29.79 14.72 3.88
CA SER A 400 -28.94 13.66 3.38
C SER A 400 -28.33 12.92 4.56
N PHE A 401 -28.37 11.58 4.50
CA PHE A 401 -27.61 10.72 5.39
C PHE A 401 -26.40 10.26 4.60
N ASN A 402 -25.27 10.93 4.83
CA ASN A 402 -24.00 10.61 4.21
C ASN A 402 -23.13 9.90 5.26
N PRO A 403 -23.25 8.58 5.45
CA PRO A 403 -22.37 7.86 6.35
C PRO A 403 -20.95 7.96 5.79
N THR A 404 -20.16 8.85 6.38
CA THR A 404 -18.75 9.00 6.04
C THR A 404 -17.97 8.01 6.86
N LEU A 405 -17.47 6.95 6.21
CA LEU A 405 -16.39 6.14 6.77
C LEU A 405 -15.08 6.88 6.53
N SER A 406 -14.71 7.74 7.48
CA SER A 406 -13.37 8.33 7.51
C SER A 406 -12.41 7.30 8.11
N GLN A 407 -11.75 6.52 7.27
CA GLN A 407 -10.68 5.63 7.70
C GLN A 407 -9.34 6.37 7.59
N SER A 408 -8.81 6.82 8.73
CA SER A 408 -7.42 7.25 8.87
C SER A 408 -6.61 6.07 9.38
N LEU A 409 -5.64 5.62 8.59
CA LEU A 409 -4.53 4.80 9.07
C LEU A 409 -3.28 5.66 8.91
N GLY A 410 -2.82 6.27 10.01
CA GLY A 410 -1.57 7.03 10.05
C GLY A 410 -1.63 8.53 9.74
N GLY A 411 -2.78 9.20 9.90
CA GLY A 411 -2.80 10.67 10.05
C GLY A 411 -2.50 11.09 11.50
N PRO A 412 -1.95 12.30 11.77
CA PRO A 412 -1.70 12.77 13.13
C PRO A 412 -2.95 12.80 14.02
#